data_AF-A0A6I3DHI3-F1
#
_entry.id   AF-A0A6I3DHI3-F1
#
_cell.length_a   1.000
_cell.length_b   1.000
_cell.length_c   1.000
_cell.angle_alpha   90.00
_cell.angle_beta   90.00
_cell.angle_gamma   90.00
#
_symmetry.space_group_name_H-M   'P 1'
#
loop_
_entity.id
_entity.type
_entity.pdbx_description
1 polymer ?
#
loop_
_entity_poly.entity_id
_entity_poly.type
_entity_poly.pdbx_seq_one_letter_code
_entity_poly.pdbx_strand_id
1 'polypeptide(L)' 'MAASVTDFGNPFGSSIALLSDGTVGEVDTALTGFTVLDATSLEHAGEIVAGCPIFKSGGSIEIYEAMSM' A
#
# COMPACT_ATOMS: atom_id res chain seq x y z
N MET A 1 -0.09 1.85 -15.61
CA MET A 1 -0.43 0.91 -14.52
C MET A 1 -0.35 -0.54 -14.96
N ALA A 2 -1.12 -1.01 -15.95
CA ALA A 2 -1.19 -2.45 -16.26
C ALA A 2 0.13 -3.15 -16.64
N ALA A 3 1.14 -2.43 -17.14
CA ALA A 3 2.43 -3.03 -17.55
C ALA A 3 3.49 -3.12 -16.44
N SER A 4 3.23 -2.54 -15.26
CA SER A 4 4.24 -2.35 -14.20
C SER A 4 3.83 -2.98 -12.87
N VAL A 5 2.68 -3.67 -12.83
CA VAL A 5 2.14 -4.31 -11.64
C VAL A 5 2.62 -5.77 -11.62
N THR A 6 3.39 -6.12 -10.60
CA THR A 6 3.97 -7.46 -10.43
C THR A 6 3.05 -8.35 -9.58
N ASP A 7 2.22 -7.75 -8.73
CA ASP A 7 1.14 -8.42 -7.98
C ASP A 7 -0.06 -7.47 -7.84
N PHE A 8 -1.25 -7.92 -8.27
CA PHE A 8 -2.49 -7.15 -8.15
C PHE A 8 -3.03 -7.05 -6.72
N GLY A 9 -2.50 -7.85 -5.79
CA GLY A 9 -2.80 -7.81 -4.36
C GLY A 9 -4.19 -8.31 -3.99
N ASN A 10 -4.26 -9.20 -2.99
CA ASN A 10 -5.52 -9.58 -2.39
C ASN A 10 -6.00 -8.50 -1.40
N PRO A 11 -7.33 -8.28 -1.27
CA PRO A 11 -7.87 -7.40 -0.25
C PRO A 11 -7.54 -7.92 1.15
N PHE A 12 -7.25 -7.00 2.06
CA PHE A 12 -7.06 -7.31 3.48
C PHE A 12 -8.43 -7.38 4.18
N GLY A 13 -8.54 -8.31 5.14
CA GLY A 13 -9.66 -8.35 6.07
C GLY A 13 -9.47 -7.35 7.22
N SER A 14 -10.20 -7.56 8.32
CA SER A 14 -10.01 -6.78 9.55
C SER A 14 -8.57 -6.83 10.04
N SER A 15 -8.06 -5.71 10.55
CA SER A 15 -6.69 -5.57 11.01
C SER A 15 -6.63 -5.15 12.48
N ILE A 16 -5.54 -5.54 13.16
CA ILE A 16 -5.20 -5.16 14.54
C ILE A 16 -3.71 -4.79 14.59
N ALA A 17 -3.33 -3.91 15.51
CA ALA A 17 -1.94 -3.56 15.78
C ALA A 17 -1.46 -4.25 17.06
N LEU A 18 -0.25 -4.83 17.03
CA LEU A 18 0.48 -5.21 18.24
C LEU A 18 1.36 -4.03 18.64
N LEU A 19 1.08 -3.44 19.80
CA LEU A 19 1.78 -2.27 20.30
C LEU A 19 3.10 -2.66 21.01
N SER A 20 4.01 -1.70 21.15
CA SER A 20 5.33 -1.91 21.76
C SER A 20 5.27 -2.37 23.22
N ASP A 21 4.16 -2.12 23.91
CA ASP A 21 3.90 -2.59 25.28
C ASP A 21 3.30 -4.01 25.34
N GLY A 22 3.11 -4.65 24.17
CA GLY A 22 2.56 -6.00 24.03
C GLY A 22 1.04 -6.07 23.98
N THR A 23 0.34 -4.93 23.99
CA THR A 23 -1.13 -4.90 23.90
C THR A 23 -1.61 -4.90 22.45
N VAL A 24 -2.86 -5.35 22.24
CA VAL A 24 -3.52 -5.31 20.92
C VAL A 24 -4.41 -4.08 20.85
N GLY A 25 -4.27 -3.31 19.78
CA GLY A 25 -5.04 -2.09 19.51
C GLY A 25 -5.50 -1.97 18.07
N GLU A 26 -6.01 -0.80 17.72
CA GLU A 26 -6.41 -0.45 16.36
C GLU A 26 -5.19 -0.15 15.48
N VAL A 27 -5.30 -0.42 14.18
CA VAL A 27 -4.27 -0.05 13.20
C VAL A 27 -4.54 1.36 12.70
N ASP A 28 -3.58 2.27 12.86
CA ASP A 28 -3.73 3.67 12.45
C ASP A 28 -4.10 3.82 10.97
N THR A 29 -3.42 3.08 10.08
CA THR A 29 -3.63 3.22 8.64
C THR A 29 -4.80 2.38 8.10
N ALA A 30 -5.12 1.28 8.79
CA ALA A 30 -6.13 0.30 8.38
C ALA A 30 -6.10 -0.05 6.86
N LEU A 31 -4.90 -0.34 6.31
CA LEU A 31 -4.72 -0.66 4.90
C LEU A 31 -5.68 -1.79 4.46
N THR A 32 -6.23 -1.68 3.24
CA THR A 32 -7.22 -2.64 2.70
C THR A 32 -6.63 -3.56 1.63
N GLY A 33 -5.35 -3.41 1.31
CA GLY A 33 -4.65 -4.17 0.27
C GLY A 33 -3.29 -3.54 -0.04
N PHE A 34 -2.54 -4.18 -0.93
CA PHE A 34 -1.24 -3.69 -1.39
C PHE A 34 -1.08 -3.98 -2.89
N THR A 35 -0.12 -3.32 -3.52
CA THR A 35 0.31 -3.61 -4.89
C THR A 35 1.81 -3.42 -4.93
N VAL A 36 2.53 -4.38 -5.51
CA VAL A 36 3.96 -4.23 -5.77
C VAL A 36 4.13 -3.86 -7.22
N LEU A 37 4.89 -2.81 -7.48
CA LEU A 37 5.14 -2.27 -8.81
C LEU A 37 6.61 -1.88 -8.96
N ASP A 38 7.09 -1.93 -10.19
CA ASP A 38 8.42 -1.41 -10.53
C ASP A 38 8.35 0.10 -10.81
N ALA A 39 9.21 0.85 -10.14
CA ALA A 39 9.39 2.29 -10.33
C ALA A 39 10.86 2.69 -10.16
N THR A 40 11.24 3.82 -10.74
CA THR A 40 12.62 4.33 -10.71
C THR A 40 12.88 5.29 -9.55
N SER A 41 11.83 5.75 -8.86
CA SER A 41 11.88 6.57 -7.65
C SER A 41 10.50 6.57 -6.97
N LEU A 42 10.42 7.11 -5.75
CA LEU A 42 9.15 7.29 -5.04
C LEU A 42 8.23 8.29 -5.75
N GLU A 43 8.77 9.35 -6.36
CA GLU A 43 7.96 10.28 -7.17
C GLU A 43 7.37 9.60 -8.41
N HIS A 44 8.17 8.80 -9.12
CA HIS A 44 7.68 8.03 -10.27
C HIS A 44 6.62 7.01 -9.85
N ALA A 45 6.80 6.34 -8.70
CA ALA A 45 5.76 5.49 -8.12
C ALA A 45 4.47 6.28 -7.84
N GLY A 46 4.59 7.50 -7.31
CA GLY A 46 3.48 8.45 -7.10
C GLY A 46 2.69 8.74 -8.37
N GLU A 47 3.38 9.03 -9.47
CA GLU A 47 2.75 9.25 -10.79
C GLU A 47 2.03 8.00 -11.30
N ILE A 48 2.61 6.82 -11.10
CA ILE A 48 1.99 5.55 -11.49
C ILE A 48 0.70 5.30 -10.68
N VAL A 49 0.72 5.49 -9.35
CA VAL A 49 -0.43 5.19 -8.47
C VAL A 49 -1.53 6.23 -8.52
N ALA A 50 -1.28 7.44 -9.03
CA ALA A 50 -2.34 8.42 -9.30
C ALA A 50 -3.42 7.89 -10.28
N GLY A 51 -3.08 6.86 -11.07
CA GLY A 51 -4.04 6.14 -11.91
C GLY A 51 -4.97 5.17 -11.16
N CYS A 52 -4.68 4.84 -9.90
CA CYS A 52 -5.32 3.77 -9.13
C CYS A 52 -6.81 4.10 -8.84
N PRO A 53 -7.74 3.16 -9.04
CA PRO A 53 -9.16 3.37 -8.72
C PRO A 53 -9.42 3.79 -7.27
N ILE A 54 -8.65 3.29 -6.31
CA ILE A 54 -8.76 3.67 -4.89
C ILE A 54 -8.49 5.16 -4.70
N PHE A 55 -7.40 5.67 -5.28
CA PHE A 55 -7.07 7.10 -5.19
C PHE A 55 -8.14 7.96 -5.86
N LYS A 56 -8.62 7.54 -7.04
CA LYS A 56 -9.70 8.23 -7.77
C LYS A 56 -11.04 8.23 -7.02
N SER A 57 -11.24 7.28 -6.11
CA SER A 57 -12.45 7.19 -5.28
C SER A 57 -12.35 7.96 -3.96
N GLY A 58 -11.28 8.74 -3.76
CA GLY A 58 -11.05 9.56 -2.57
C GLY A 58 -10.30 8.83 -1.44
N GLY A 59 -9.76 7.65 -1.69
CA GLY A 59 -8.87 6.96 -0.76
C GLY A 59 -7.45 7.53 -0.77
N SER A 60 -6.67 7.18 0.25
CA SER A 60 -5.23 7.46 0.33
C SER A 60 -4.42 6.21 -0.05
N ILE A 61 -3.20 6.43 -0.55
CA ILE A 61 -2.22 5.38 -0.86
C ILE A 61 -0.92 5.75 -0.16
N GLU A 62 -0.36 4.81 0.58
CA GLU A 62 1.00 4.91 1.13
C GLU A 62 1.98 4.19 0.19
N ILE A 63 3.13 4.81 -0.06
CA ILE A 63 4.13 4.33 -1.02
C ILE A 63 5.44 4.10 -0.29
N TYR A 64 5.98 2.89 -0.42
CA TYR A 64 7.22 2.48 0.21
C TYR A 64 8.13 1.82 -0.82
N GLU A 65 9.45 1.97 -0.62
CA GLU A 65 10.44 1.20 -1.37
C GLU A 65 10.59 -0.20 -0.75
N ALA A 66 10.53 -1.23 -1.58
CA ALA A 66 10.77 -2.60 -1.15
C ALA A 66 12.28 -2.84 -1.00
N MET A 67 12.76 -2.97 0.24
CA MET A 67 14.16 -3.27 0.53
C MET A 67 14.40 -4.78 0.47
N SER A 68 15.39 -5.24 -0.31
CA SER A 68 15.88 -6.62 -0.23
C SER A 68 16.67 -6.81 1.06
N MET A 69 16.38 -7.90 1.78
CA MET A 69 17.14 -8.34 2.96
C MET A 69 18.58 -8.71 2.62
#